data_AF-A0A7K4ZCE5-F1
#
_entry.id   AF-A0A7K4ZCE5-F1
#
_cell.length_a   1.000
_cell.length_b   1.000
_cell.length_c   1.000
_cell.angle_alpha   90.00
_cell.angle_beta   90.00
_cell.angle_gamma   90.00
#
_symmetry.space_group_name_H-M   'P 1'
#
loop_
_entity.id
_entity.type
_entity.pdbx_description
1 polymer ?
#
loop_
_entity_poly.entity_id
_entity_poly.type
_entity_poly.pdbx_seq_one_letter_code
_entity_poly.pdbx_strand_id
1 'polypeptide(L)'
;ESVPSVQVWCPKELKRSPRDITELDIVLAEFEKIAANYRQSIESNVCRKAIDGFCSAFKDQITTLIVEIQELKNMKKKNAKAITDIKKKRQRLLQLKEELIGAEPKLIKLKKEYAEGQERKSALRQATELFTSLRELQQDCLDYAEKNSSQKVVYGTSSLPALLVESRRILGAERHFQNINEKLEKALTVQKEKISKKR
;
A
#
# COMPACT_ATOMS: atom_id res chain seq x y z
N GLU A 1 50.09 45.91 -8.58
CA GLU A 1 49.20 46.39 -7.49
C GLU A 1 48.91 45.20 -6.57
N SER A 2 49.31 45.27 -5.30
CA SER A 2 49.01 44.18 -4.34
C SER A 2 47.58 44.35 -3.83
N VAL A 3 46.75 43.32 -4.00
CA VAL A 3 45.39 43.28 -3.45
C VAL A 3 45.47 43.44 -1.92
N PRO A 4 44.69 44.33 -1.29
CA PRO A 4 44.75 44.50 0.16
C PRO A 4 44.25 43.23 0.85
N SER A 5 45.05 42.68 1.76
CA SER A 5 44.64 41.52 2.57
C SER A 5 43.61 41.96 3.60
N VAL A 6 42.36 41.50 3.47
CA VAL A 6 41.29 41.76 4.44
C VAL A 6 41.49 40.86 5.66
N GLN A 7 41.61 41.45 6.85
CA GLN A 7 41.62 40.69 8.11
C GLN A 7 40.19 40.26 8.44
N VAL A 8 40.00 38.96 8.66
CA VAL A 8 38.71 38.37 9.02
C VAL A 8 38.79 37.88 10.46
N TRP A 9 37.77 38.19 11.25
CA TRP A 9 37.65 37.68 12.59
C TRP A 9 37.30 36.19 12.54
N CYS A 10 38.14 35.34 13.14
CA CYS A 10 37.91 33.91 13.22
C CYS A 10 38.37 33.39 14.58
N PRO A 11 37.46 32.96 15.47
CA PRO A 11 37.85 32.38 16.74
C PRO A 11 38.61 31.07 16.52
N LYS A 12 39.70 30.85 17.26
CA LYS A 12 40.50 29.62 17.16
C LYS A 12 39.69 28.37 17.51
N GLU A 13 38.66 28.51 18.35
CA GLU A 13 37.78 27.40 18.73
C GLU A 13 36.68 27.10 17.68
N LEU A 14 36.38 28.02 16.76
CA LEU A 14 35.31 27.84 15.77
C LEU A 14 35.87 27.45 14.39
N LYS A 15 35.83 26.15 14.08
CA LYS A 15 36.11 25.64 12.73
C LYS A 15 35.00 26.05 11.75
N ARG A 16 35.12 27.24 11.15
CA ARG A 16 34.22 27.73 10.11
C ARG A 16 34.81 27.52 8.72
N SER A 17 33.94 27.26 7.75
CA SER A 17 34.35 27.26 6.35
C SER A 17 34.51 28.71 5.85
N PRO A 18 35.35 28.98 4.84
CA PRO A 18 35.45 30.32 4.25
C PRO A 18 34.13 30.86 3.66
N ARG A 19 33.18 29.97 3.35
CA ARG A 19 31.83 30.33 2.84
C ARG A 19 30.85 30.71 3.95
N ASP A 20 31.25 30.55 5.21
CA ASP A 20 30.46 30.91 6.38
C ASP A 20 30.94 32.23 7.01
N ILE A 21 31.93 32.88 6.40
CA ILE A 21 32.38 34.24 6.77
C ILE A 21 31.29 35.23 6.35
N THR A 22 30.88 36.07 7.28
CA THR A 22 29.88 37.12 7.11
C THR A 22 30.50 38.50 7.20
N GLU A 23 29.76 39.53 6.78
CA GLU A 23 30.18 40.93 6.93
C GLU A 23 30.44 41.29 8.40
N LEU A 24 29.71 40.67 9.33
CA LEU A 24 29.91 40.85 10.77
C LEU A 24 31.27 40.36 11.26
N ASP A 25 31.83 39.30 10.64
CA ASP A 25 33.18 38.83 10.96
C ASP A 25 34.24 39.84 10.48
N ILE A 26 33.97 40.61 9.42
CA ILE A 26 34.86 41.68 8.94
C ILE A 26 34.71 42.93 9.83
N VAL A 27 33.48 43.33 10.14
CA VAL A 27 33.18 44.46 11.02
C VAL A 27 33.79 44.24 12.40
N LEU A 28 33.71 43.02 12.95
CA LEU A 28 34.29 42.71 14.25
C LEU A 28 35.83 42.78 14.23
N ALA A 29 36.48 42.33 13.14
CA ALA A 29 37.93 42.46 12.99
C ALA A 29 38.39 43.92 12.92
N GLU A 30 37.73 44.75 12.10
CA GLU A 30 38.06 46.17 12.00
C GLU A 30 37.72 46.92 13.29
N PHE A 31 36.61 46.56 13.95
CA PHE A 31 36.26 47.12 15.25
C PHE A 31 37.33 46.81 16.31
N GLU A 32 37.80 45.56 16.42
CA GLU A 32 38.86 45.19 17.36
C GLU A 32 40.15 45.97 17.11
N LYS A 33 40.51 46.19 15.84
CA LYS A 33 41.67 46.98 15.43
C LYS A 33 41.53 48.46 15.80
N ILE A 34 40.38 49.07 15.49
CA ILE A 34 40.10 50.48 15.84
C ILE A 34 40.06 50.65 17.36
N ALA A 35 39.41 49.74 18.08
CA ALA A 35 39.33 49.75 19.54
C ALA A 35 40.72 49.65 20.19
N ALA A 36 41.60 48.79 19.68
CA ALA A 36 42.96 48.65 20.17
C ALA A 36 43.78 49.94 19.96
N ASN A 37 43.68 50.57 18.79
CA ASN A 37 44.36 51.82 18.48
C ASN A 37 43.86 52.98 19.36
N TYR A 38 42.53 53.11 19.48
CA TYR A 38 41.91 54.16 20.29
C TYR A 38 42.29 54.00 21.77
N ARG A 39 42.29 52.77 22.30
CA ARG A 39 42.71 52.47 23.67
C ARG A 39 44.14 52.89 23.96
N GLN A 40 45.07 52.69 23.03
CA GLN A 40 46.48 53.10 23.20
C GLN A 40 46.64 54.62 23.28
N SER A 41 45.76 55.38 22.62
CA SER A 41 45.80 56.84 22.63
C SER A 41 45.26 57.49 23.92
N ILE A 42 44.67 56.71 24.83
CA ILE A 42 44.01 57.22 26.03
C ILE A 42 44.94 57.11 27.24
N GLU A 43 45.24 58.25 27.84
CA GLU A 43 46.09 58.36 29.04
C GLU A 43 45.35 57.99 30.33
N SER A 44 44.06 58.34 30.43
CA SER A 44 43.23 58.11 31.62
C SER A 44 42.91 56.62 31.83
N ASN A 45 43.26 56.10 33.02
CA ASN A 45 42.99 54.71 33.39
C ASN A 45 41.48 54.41 33.55
N VAL A 46 40.69 55.39 33.99
CA VAL A 46 39.23 55.25 34.19
C VAL A 46 38.54 55.17 32.83
N CYS A 47 38.90 56.06 31.90
CA CYS A 47 38.36 56.04 30.54
C CYS A 47 38.73 54.75 29.81
N ARG A 48 39.97 54.26 30.00
CA ARG A 48 40.42 52.99 29.42
C ARG A 48 39.56 51.80 29.88
N LYS A 49 39.25 51.73 31.19
CA LYS A 49 38.37 50.68 31.74
C LYS A 49 36.94 50.77 31.21
N ALA A 50 36.39 51.98 31.08
CA ALA A 50 35.04 52.16 30.54
C ALA A 50 34.95 51.69 29.08
N ILE A 51 35.96 52.01 28.27
CA ILE A 51 36.05 51.56 26.87
C ILE A 51 36.25 50.05 26.79
N ASP A 52 37.09 49.46 27.64
CA ASP A 52 37.26 48.00 27.68
C ASP A 52 35.93 47.30 27.98
N GLY A 53 35.14 47.83 28.91
CA GLY A 53 33.79 47.32 29.21
C GLY A 53 32.86 47.41 28.00
N PHE A 54 32.82 48.57 27.33
CA PHE A 54 32.02 48.77 26.12
C PHE A 54 32.44 47.85 24.98
N CYS A 55 33.73 47.80 24.65
CA CYS A 55 34.27 46.98 23.56
C CYS A 55 34.05 45.48 23.82
N SER A 56 34.17 45.04 25.07
CA SER A 56 33.87 43.64 25.43
C SER A 56 32.39 43.32 25.25
N ALA A 57 31.50 44.18 25.77
CA ALA A 57 30.05 43.99 25.62
C ALA A 57 29.61 44.00 24.15
N PHE A 58 30.15 44.91 23.33
CA PHE A 58 29.87 44.97 21.91
C PHE A 58 30.38 43.72 21.17
N LYS A 59 31.62 43.30 21.46
CA LYS A 59 32.20 42.07 20.89
C LYS A 59 31.35 40.85 21.22
N ASP A 60 30.88 40.72 22.45
CA ASP A 60 30.06 39.60 22.89
C ASP A 60 28.71 39.58 22.15
N GLN A 61 28.08 40.74 21.97
CA GLN A 61 26.83 40.85 21.20
C GLN A 61 27.02 40.43 19.74
N ILE A 62 28.04 40.95 19.06
CA ILE A 62 28.30 40.61 17.65
C ILE A 62 28.68 39.13 17.52
N THR A 63 29.51 38.62 18.43
CA THR A 63 29.89 37.20 18.44
C THR A 63 28.68 36.29 18.60
N THR A 64 27.78 36.62 19.53
CA THR A 64 26.53 35.89 19.76
C THR A 64 25.68 35.87 18.50
N LEU A 65 25.50 37.04 17.86
CA LEU A 65 24.70 37.16 16.65
C LEU A 65 25.28 36.37 15.47
N ILE A 66 26.60 36.31 15.31
CA ILE A 66 27.25 35.47 14.28
C ILE A 66 26.98 33.98 14.55
N VAL A 67 27.05 33.54 15.81
CA VAL A 67 26.75 32.14 16.18
C VAL A 67 25.29 31.81 15.87
N GLU A 68 24.35 32.65 16.26
CA GLU A 68 22.92 32.46 16.01
C GLU A 68 22.60 32.37 14.49
N ILE A 69 23.21 33.23 13.67
CA ILE A 69 23.04 33.18 12.20
C ILE A 69 23.52 31.83 11.65
N GLN A 70 24.65 31.33 12.13
CA GLN A 70 25.21 30.07 11.66
C GLN A 70 24.34 28.88 12.09
N GLU A 71 23.84 28.89 13.31
CA GLU A 71 22.89 27.89 13.80
C GLU A 71 21.60 27.91 12.98
N LEU A 72 21.04 29.09 12.71
CA LEU A 72 19.86 29.26 11.87
C LEU A 72 20.08 28.70 10.45
N LYS A 73 21.24 28.97 9.84
CA LYS A 73 21.62 28.42 8.53
C LYS A 73 21.69 26.90 8.55
N ASN A 74 22.28 26.32 9.59
CA ASN A 74 22.36 24.87 9.78
C ASN A 74 20.99 24.24 9.98
N MET A 75 20.12 24.88 10.77
CA MET A 75 18.75 24.43 10.99
C MET A 75 17.91 24.50 9.71
N LYS A 76 18.04 25.56 8.91
CA LYS A 76 17.40 25.65 7.58
C LYS A 76 17.82 24.50 6.67
N LYS A 77 19.11 24.16 6.62
CA LYS A 77 19.61 23.01 5.84
C LYS A 77 19.03 21.68 6.32
N LYS A 78 19.00 21.46 7.64
CA LYS A 78 18.40 20.24 8.24
C LYS A 78 16.90 20.15 7.94
N ASN A 79 16.17 21.26 8.03
CA ASN A 79 14.74 21.31 7.71
C ASN A 79 14.47 20.99 6.23
N ALA A 80 15.24 21.57 5.31
CA ALA A 80 15.13 21.25 3.89
C ALA A 80 15.37 19.75 3.62
N LYS A 81 16.37 19.15 4.26
CA LYS A 81 16.62 17.70 4.17
C LYS A 81 15.43 16.89 4.69
N ALA A 82 14.91 17.23 5.87
CA ALA A 82 13.74 16.55 6.45
C ALA A 82 12.52 16.61 5.52
N ILE A 83 12.24 17.78 4.92
CA ILE A 83 11.15 17.95 3.95
C ILE A 83 11.35 17.03 2.74
N THR A 84 12.57 16.96 2.19
CA THR A 84 12.85 16.08 1.04
C THR A 84 12.68 14.60 1.40
N ASP A 85 13.08 14.19 2.60
CA ASP A 85 12.93 12.81 3.07
C ASP A 85 11.46 12.46 3.32
N ILE A 86 10.68 13.39 3.88
CA ILE A 86 9.22 13.26 4.02
C ILE A 86 8.56 13.10 2.65
N LYS A 87 8.93 13.92 1.66
CA LYS A 87 8.39 13.83 0.29
C LYS A 87 8.68 12.46 -0.33
N LYS A 88 9.91 11.95 -0.19
CA LYS A 88 10.29 10.61 -0.65
C LYS A 88 9.49 9.50 0.04
N LYS A 89 9.35 9.57 1.37
CA LYS A 89 8.54 8.59 2.14
C LYS A 89 7.08 8.62 1.71
N ARG A 90 6.51 9.81 1.49
CA ARG A 90 5.13 9.98 1.01
C ARG A 90 4.92 9.39 -0.39
N GLN A 91 5.88 9.57 -1.29
CA GLN A 91 5.82 8.97 -2.62
C GLN A 91 5.85 7.43 -2.57
N ARG A 92 6.74 6.85 -1.76
CA ARG A 92 6.80 5.39 -1.57
C ARG A 92 5.51 4.83 -0.95
N LEU A 93 4.94 5.54 0.02
CA LEU A 93 3.67 5.16 0.62
C LEU A 93 2.54 5.09 -0.43
N LEU A 94 2.51 6.06 -1.36
CA LEU A 94 1.51 6.08 -2.43
C LEU A 94 1.67 4.88 -3.37
N GLN A 95 2.90 4.57 -3.80
CA GLN A 95 3.19 3.39 -4.63
C GLN A 95 2.76 2.08 -3.95
N LEU A 96 3.09 1.92 -2.66
CA LEU A 96 2.67 0.74 -1.89
C LEU A 96 1.14 0.64 -1.77
N LYS A 97 0.44 1.77 -1.65
CA LYS A 97 -1.04 1.77 -1.64
C LYS A 97 -1.61 1.36 -2.99
N GLU A 98 -1.03 1.82 -4.10
CA GLU A 98 -1.44 1.39 -5.45
C GLU A 98 -1.21 -0.11 -5.66
N GLU A 99 -0.08 -0.64 -5.22
CA GLU A 99 0.21 -2.08 -5.25
C GLU A 99 -0.79 -2.87 -4.41
N LEU A 100 -1.12 -2.39 -3.21
CA LEU A 100 -2.11 -3.00 -2.33
C LEU A 100 -3.50 -3.04 -2.99
N ILE A 101 -3.96 -1.92 -3.55
CA ILE A 101 -5.22 -1.83 -4.29
C ILE A 101 -5.24 -2.82 -5.46
N GLY A 102 -4.12 -3.04 -6.14
CA GLY A 102 -3.99 -4.04 -7.20
C GLY A 102 -3.96 -5.49 -6.72
N ALA A 103 -3.47 -5.75 -5.51
CA ALA A 103 -3.31 -7.09 -4.94
C ALA A 103 -4.58 -7.62 -4.27
N GLU A 104 -5.34 -6.75 -3.58
CA GLU A 104 -6.60 -7.09 -2.91
C GLU A 104 -7.61 -7.85 -3.79
N PRO A 105 -7.95 -7.41 -5.02
CA PRO A 105 -8.91 -8.12 -5.86
C PRO A 105 -8.39 -9.49 -6.31
N LYS A 106 -7.06 -9.63 -6.52
CA LYS A 106 -6.44 -10.92 -6.86
C LYS A 106 -6.58 -11.89 -5.70
N LEU A 107 -6.39 -11.42 -4.47
CA LEU A 107 -6.57 -12.22 -3.26
C LEU A 107 -8.02 -12.66 -3.08
N ILE A 108 -9.00 -11.77 -3.32
CA ILE A 108 -10.42 -12.11 -3.25
C ILE A 108 -10.78 -13.18 -4.28
N LYS A 109 -10.31 -13.04 -5.53
CA LYS A 109 -10.52 -14.05 -6.59
C LYS A 109 -9.96 -15.41 -6.18
N LEU A 110 -8.71 -15.44 -5.71
CA LEU A 110 -8.05 -16.67 -5.31
C LEU A 110 -8.78 -17.37 -4.13
N LYS A 111 -9.27 -16.60 -3.16
CA LYS A 111 -10.08 -17.15 -2.06
C LYS A 111 -11.38 -17.77 -2.55
N LYS A 112 -12.03 -17.14 -3.52
CA LYS A 112 -13.26 -17.67 -4.13
C LYS A 112 -12.97 -18.97 -4.88
N GLU A 113 -11.94 -18.98 -5.73
CA GLU A 113 -11.53 -20.18 -6.47
C GLU A 113 -11.17 -21.34 -5.53
N TYR A 114 -10.50 -21.04 -4.42
CA TYR A 114 -10.19 -22.04 -3.40
C TYR A 114 -11.45 -22.63 -2.76
N ALA A 115 -12.44 -21.80 -2.41
CA ALA A 115 -13.70 -22.25 -1.85
C ALA A 115 -14.48 -23.14 -2.85
N GLU A 116 -14.58 -22.71 -4.12
CA GLU A 116 -15.21 -23.50 -5.19
C GLU A 116 -14.50 -24.85 -5.39
N GLY A 117 -13.16 -24.86 -5.36
CA GLY A 117 -12.38 -26.09 -5.44
C GLY A 117 -12.64 -27.04 -4.28
N GLN A 118 -12.81 -26.51 -3.07
CA GLN A 118 -13.12 -27.30 -1.89
C GLN A 118 -14.54 -27.89 -1.93
N GLU A 119 -15.53 -27.15 -2.44
CA GLU A 119 -16.88 -27.67 -2.68
C GLU A 119 -16.90 -28.77 -3.74
N ARG A 120 -16.16 -28.60 -4.84
CA ARG A 120 -16.04 -29.66 -5.86
C ARG A 120 -15.40 -30.93 -5.28
N LYS A 121 -14.39 -30.77 -4.41
CA LYS A 121 -13.74 -31.89 -3.74
C LYS A 121 -14.70 -32.64 -2.81
N SER A 122 -15.52 -31.93 -2.04
CA SER A 122 -16.52 -32.59 -1.17
C SER A 122 -17.60 -33.29 -1.99
N ALA A 123 -18.09 -32.67 -3.08
CA ALA A 123 -19.04 -33.30 -3.99
C ALA A 123 -18.48 -34.58 -4.64
N LEU A 124 -17.20 -34.58 -5.04
CA LEU A 124 -16.54 -35.77 -5.58
C LEU A 124 -16.40 -36.89 -4.55
N ARG A 125 -16.14 -36.56 -3.27
CA ARG A 125 -16.13 -37.55 -2.18
C ARG A 125 -17.50 -38.18 -2.00
N GLN A 126 -18.55 -37.37 -1.94
CA GLN A 126 -19.93 -37.87 -1.84
C GLN A 126 -20.33 -38.74 -3.03
N ALA A 127 -19.94 -38.36 -4.25
CA ALA A 127 -20.18 -39.18 -5.43
C ALA A 127 -19.46 -40.52 -5.34
N THR A 128 -18.22 -40.53 -4.85
CA THR A 128 -17.45 -41.77 -4.63
C THR A 128 -18.13 -42.68 -3.61
N GLU A 129 -18.59 -42.12 -2.48
CA GLU A 129 -19.35 -42.86 -1.45
C GLU A 129 -20.68 -43.42 -1.98
N LEU A 130 -21.36 -42.68 -2.85
CA LEU A 130 -22.56 -43.17 -3.53
C LEU A 130 -22.23 -44.37 -4.44
N PHE A 131 -21.15 -44.28 -5.23
CA PHE A 131 -20.75 -45.37 -6.12
C PHE A 131 -20.30 -46.62 -5.36
N THR A 132 -19.67 -46.48 -4.20
CA THR A 132 -19.35 -47.63 -3.34
C THR A 132 -20.61 -48.26 -2.78
N SER A 133 -21.55 -47.45 -2.26
CA SER A 133 -22.84 -47.93 -1.75
C SER A 133 -23.67 -48.64 -2.83
N LEU A 134 -23.67 -48.13 -4.06
CA LEU A 134 -24.34 -48.77 -5.19
C LEU A 134 -23.69 -50.10 -5.59
N ARG A 135 -22.36 -50.19 -5.50
CA ARG A 135 -21.62 -51.42 -5.77
C ARG A 135 -21.95 -52.49 -4.72
N GLU A 136 -22.01 -52.11 -3.45
CA GLU A 136 -22.42 -52.99 -2.35
C GLU A 136 -23.86 -53.50 -2.58
N LEU A 137 -24.80 -52.59 -2.84
CA LEU A 137 -26.18 -52.95 -3.16
C LEU A 137 -26.29 -53.88 -4.37
N GLN A 138 -25.49 -53.65 -5.41
CA GLN A 138 -25.45 -54.52 -6.58
C GLN A 138 -24.98 -55.93 -6.21
N GLN A 139 -23.95 -56.05 -5.37
CA GLN A 139 -23.47 -57.33 -4.90
C GLN A 139 -24.53 -58.06 -4.07
N ASP A 140 -25.18 -57.36 -3.15
CA ASP A 140 -26.29 -57.90 -2.34
C ASP A 140 -27.44 -58.42 -3.22
N CYS A 141 -27.76 -57.68 -4.30
CA CYS A 141 -28.78 -58.10 -5.27
C CYS A 141 -28.38 -59.40 -6.01
N LEU A 142 -27.11 -59.51 -6.44
CA LEU A 142 -26.61 -60.70 -7.12
C LEU A 142 -26.62 -61.91 -6.18
N ASP A 143 -26.12 -61.74 -4.96
CA ASP A 143 -26.10 -62.78 -3.93
C ASP A 143 -27.52 -63.26 -3.56
N TYR A 144 -28.50 -62.34 -3.52
CA TYR A 144 -29.91 -62.69 -3.31
C TYR A 144 -30.50 -63.48 -4.48
N ALA A 145 -30.19 -63.08 -5.72
CA ALA A 145 -30.68 -63.76 -6.92
C ALA A 145 -30.14 -65.19 -7.03
N GLU A 146 -28.86 -65.41 -6.72
CA GLU A 146 -28.26 -66.74 -6.68
C GLU A 146 -28.96 -67.65 -5.66
N LYS A 147 -29.29 -67.12 -4.47
CA LYS A 147 -29.99 -67.85 -3.41
C LYS A 147 -31.46 -68.17 -3.74
N ASN A 148 -32.10 -67.45 -4.66
CA ASN A 148 -33.54 -67.53 -4.95
C ASN A 148 -33.87 -67.84 -6.43
N SER A 149 -33.00 -68.59 -7.11
CA SER A 149 -33.04 -68.80 -8.58
C SER A 149 -34.31 -69.45 -9.15
N SER A 150 -35.15 -70.08 -8.32
CA SER A 150 -36.42 -70.71 -8.73
C SER A 150 -37.67 -69.82 -8.60
N GLN A 151 -37.54 -68.60 -8.08
CA GLN A 151 -38.68 -67.69 -7.86
C GLN A 151 -38.77 -66.61 -8.95
N LYS A 152 -39.94 -66.47 -9.57
CA LYS A 152 -40.21 -65.43 -10.56
C LYS A 152 -40.19 -64.06 -9.88
N VAL A 153 -39.22 -63.21 -10.23
CA VAL A 153 -39.08 -61.87 -9.65
C VAL A 153 -40.26 -60.99 -10.08
N VAL A 154 -41.07 -60.55 -9.12
CA VAL A 154 -42.16 -59.59 -9.34
C VAL A 154 -41.76 -58.27 -8.68
N TYR A 155 -41.61 -57.24 -9.51
CA TYR A 155 -41.27 -55.90 -9.04
C TYR A 155 -42.53 -55.14 -8.66
N GLY A 156 -42.59 -54.66 -7.41
CA GLY A 156 -43.66 -53.76 -6.96
C GLY A 156 -43.58 -52.39 -7.64
N THR A 157 -44.70 -51.65 -7.62
CA THR A 157 -44.79 -50.27 -8.15
C THR A 157 -43.85 -49.28 -7.47
N SER A 158 -43.40 -49.57 -6.23
CA SER A 158 -42.43 -48.79 -5.46
C SER A 158 -40.99 -49.32 -5.56
N SER A 159 -40.74 -50.35 -6.37
CA SER A 159 -39.40 -50.91 -6.54
C SER A 159 -38.48 -49.96 -7.31
N LEU A 160 -37.17 -50.04 -7.08
CA LEU A 160 -36.19 -49.20 -7.77
C LEU A 160 -36.30 -49.28 -9.30
N PRO A 161 -36.47 -50.46 -9.95
CA PRO A 161 -36.70 -50.52 -11.39
C PRO A 161 -37.96 -49.75 -11.84
N ALA A 162 -39.06 -49.83 -11.08
CA ALA A 162 -40.27 -49.08 -11.38
C ALA A 162 -40.05 -47.57 -11.23
N LEU A 163 -39.35 -47.13 -10.16
CA LEU A 163 -39.01 -45.73 -9.92
C LEU A 163 -38.04 -45.17 -10.99
N LEU A 164 -37.10 -45.97 -11.49
CA LEU A 164 -36.20 -45.57 -12.58
C LEU A 164 -36.92 -45.41 -13.92
N VAL A 165 -37.91 -46.26 -14.20
CA VAL A 165 -38.77 -46.12 -15.38
C VAL A 165 -39.61 -44.84 -15.29
N GLU A 166 -40.19 -44.55 -14.12
CA GLU A 166 -40.95 -43.32 -13.90
C GLU A 166 -40.09 -42.05 -13.95
N SER A 167 -38.91 -42.05 -13.31
CA SER A 167 -38.01 -40.90 -13.35
C SER A 167 -37.55 -40.58 -14.78
N ARG A 168 -37.32 -41.59 -15.62
CA ARG A 168 -37.00 -41.40 -17.05
C ARG A 168 -38.14 -40.70 -17.80
N ARG A 169 -39.40 -41.04 -17.50
CA ARG A 169 -40.58 -40.38 -18.10
C ARG A 169 -40.65 -38.91 -17.70
N ILE A 170 -40.43 -38.62 -16.42
CA ILE A 170 -40.43 -37.25 -15.88
C ILE A 170 -39.33 -36.40 -16.52
N LEU A 171 -38.10 -36.90 -16.59
CA LEU A 171 -36.97 -36.19 -17.22
C LEU A 171 -37.21 -35.94 -18.72
N GLY A 172 -37.88 -36.87 -19.41
CA GLY A 172 -38.30 -36.67 -20.79
C GLY A 172 -39.28 -35.49 -20.93
N ALA A 173 -40.29 -35.44 -20.07
CA ALA A 173 -41.27 -34.36 -20.05
C ALA A 173 -40.62 -33.00 -19.73
N GLU A 174 -39.72 -32.95 -18.75
CA GLU A 174 -38.95 -31.75 -18.40
C GLU A 174 -38.20 -31.18 -19.61
N ARG A 175 -37.46 -32.03 -20.33
CA ARG A 175 -36.72 -31.63 -21.53
C ARG A 175 -37.64 -31.10 -22.63
N HIS A 176 -38.82 -31.69 -22.78
CA HIS A 176 -39.84 -31.18 -23.71
C HIS A 176 -40.30 -29.77 -23.32
N PHE A 177 -40.59 -29.52 -22.04
CA PHE A 177 -40.98 -28.20 -21.57
C PHE A 177 -39.87 -27.16 -21.72
N GLN A 178 -38.62 -27.51 -21.42
CA GLN A 178 -37.46 -26.63 -21.63
C GLN A 178 -37.35 -26.19 -23.10
N ASN A 179 -37.47 -27.13 -24.05
CA ASN A 179 -37.41 -26.84 -25.48
C ASN A 179 -38.56 -25.94 -25.96
N ILE A 180 -39.77 -26.16 -25.45
CA ILE A 180 -40.92 -25.28 -25.72
C ILE A 180 -40.63 -23.86 -25.19
N ASN A 181 -40.13 -23.76 -23.97
CA ASN A 181 -39.85 -22.47 -23.35
C ASN A 181 -38.77 -21.68 -24.10
N GLU A 182 -37.68 -22.34 -24.52
CA GLU A 182 -36.64 -21.71 -25.36
C GLU A 182 -37.19 -21.19 -26.69
N LYS A 183 -38.10 -21.93 -27.34
CA LYS A 183 -38.73 -21.50 -28.59
C LYS A 183 -39.66 -20.30 -28.38
N LEU A 184 -40.41 -20.28 -27.27
CA LEU A 184 -41.26 -19.15 -26.90
C LEU A 184 -40.44 -17.89 -26.60
N GLU A 185 -39.36 -18.02 -25.85
CA GLU A 185 -38.43 -16.91 -25.57
C GLU A 185 -37.85 -16.33 -26.87
N LYS A 186 -37.39 -17.19 -27.80
CA LYS A 186 -36.93 -16.76 -29.13
C LYS A 186 -38.02 -16.06 -29.94
N ALA A 187 -39.27 -16.52 -29.87
CA ALA A 187 -40.37 -15.88 -30.57
C ALA A 187 -40.71 -14.49 -29.97
N LEU A 188 -40.65 -14.36 -28.63
CA LEU A 188 -40.86 -13.11 -27.92
C LEU A 188 -39.78 -12.07 -28.23
N THR A 189 -38.51 -12.47 -28.29
CA THR A 189 -37.42 -11.56 -28.68
C THR A 189 -37.60 -11.05 -30.10
N VAL A 190 -37.92 -11.93 -31.05
CA VAL A 190 -38.21 -11.55 -32.45
C VAL A 190 -39.41 -10.61 -32.56
N GLN A 191 -40.48 -10.81 -31.76
CA GLN A 191 -41.60 -9.86 -31.74
C GLN A 191 -41.20 -8.50 -31.16
N LYS A 192 -40.46 -8.48 -30.05
CA LYS A 192 -39.97 -7.23 -29.44
C LYS A 192 -39.12 -6.41 -30.42
N GLU A 193 -38.22 -7.08 -31.17
CA GLU A 193 -37.43 -6.44 -32.22
C GLU A 193 -38.26 -5.91 -33.39
N LYS A 194 -39.32 -6.63 -33.79
CA LYS A 194 -40.26 -6.18 -34.83
C LYS A 194 -41.07 -4.96 -34.38
N ILE A 195 -41.45 -4.90 -33.11
CA ILE A 195 -42.18 -3.75 -32.52
C ILE A 195 -41.26 -2.54 -32.39
N SER A 196 -40.00 -2.73 -31.99
CA SER A 196 -39.03 -1.63 -31.88
C SER A 196 -38.61 -1.05 -33.24
N LYS A 197 -38.69 -1.83 -34.33
CA LYS A 197 -38.42 -1.36 -35.71
C LYS A 197 -39.62 -0.65 -36.38
N LYS A 198 -40.81 -0.72 -35.79
CA LYS A 198 -42.05 -0.07 -36.29
C LYS A 198 -42.39 1.24 -35.56
N ARG A 199 -41.64 1.60 -34.52
CA ARG A 199 -41.64 2.94 -33.90
C ARG A 199 -40.49 3.75 -34.47
#